data_AF-A0A7D5VHF5-F1
#
_entry.id   AF-A0A7D5VHF5-F1
#
_cell.length_a   1.000
_cell.length_b   1.000
_cell.length_c   1.000
_cell.angle_alpha   90.00
_cell.angle_beta   90.00
_cell.angle_gamma   90.00
#
_symmetry.space_group_name_H-M   'P 1'
#
loop_
_entity.id
_entity.type
_entity.pdbx_description
1 polymer ?
#
loop_
_entity_poly.entity_id
_entity_poly.type
_entity_poly.pdbx_seq_one_letter_code
_entity_poly.pdbx_strand_id
1 'polypeptide(L)'
;MTDSTAARNRPDDRDEIARLLPAPDDRDLTREQHLRHKELLMQHIDHDRAASTAAAEPARRTPRRRPVLIASAAALALAGALTAGIAMTGTDGRTHGGTTTAATDTRPAAALLHRISAAAARHDTLTVRDDQFVYTREKIRGADLTSGKAVVGPLEDEETWLAQEPGPLHRLGLSRVDGETLPLNAELGDTEGTPAGFGRPTYRWLGSLPTDPGRLLDYLYAKTPEAERRQRDQAVFEQIGSLLGGMMPPRTAAALYRAAAEIPGVRRTLEARDVIGRQGLGIVRDDTRYGVRTEWVFDPKDYSFLGARTFLIRDTSYGEAGTLLSGTAELAHAVVDKAGLRPADADGTRTA
;
A
#
# COMPACT_ATOMS: atom_id res chain seq x y z
N MET A 1 26.88 27.81 38.34
CA MET A 1 26.64 26.75 39.35
C MET A 1 25.14 26.59 39.45
N THR A 2 24.53 25.73 38.61
CA THR A 2 24.10 24.33 38.93
C THR A 2 23.02 24.34 40.01
N ASP A 3 21.82 23.77 39.88
CA ASP A 3 21.34 22.67 39.03
C ASP A 3 19.79 22.69 39.11
N SER A 4 19.06 22.47 38.01
CA SER A 4 17.57 22.40 38.03
C SER A 4 17.10 20.97 37.78
N THR A 5 16.68 20.38 38.88
CA THR A 5 15.96 19.13 39.14
C THR A 5 15.39 18.36 37.95
N ALA A 6 16.00 17.20 37.69
CA ALA A 6 15.37 16.09 36.97
C ALA A 6 14.34 15.39 37.88
N ALA A 7 13.05 15.50 37.54
CA ALA A 7 11.99 14.69 38.13
C ALA A 7 11.93 13.32 37.41
N ARG A 8 12.45 12.29 38.09
CA ARG A 8 12.36 10.88 37.70
C ARG A 8 10.93 10.37 37.89
N ASN A 9 10.36 9.76 36.85
CA ASN A 9 9.16 8.91 36.91
C ASN A 9 9.31 7.88 38.03
N ARG A 10 8.49 7.99 39.08
CA ARG A 10 8.36 6.94 40.11
C ARG A 10 7.24 5.97 39.69
N PRO A 11 7.40 4.66 39.93
CA PRO A 11 6.40 3.65 39.58
C PRO A 11 5.07 3.80 40.33
N ASP A 12 5.03 4.50 41.47
CA ASP A 12 3.82 4.71 42.29
C ASP A 12 2.74 5.54 41.58
N ASP A 13 3.15 6.52 40.75
CA ASP A 13 2.21 7.44 40.08
C ASP A 13 1.31 6.70 39.07
N ARG A 14 1.78 5.59 38.49
CA ARG A 14 0.98 4.76 37.56
C ARG A 14 -0.15 4.02 38.26
N ASP A 15 0.12 3.50 39.45
CA ASP A 15 -0.86 2.73 40.23
C ASP A 15 -1.90 3.64 40.88
N GLU A 16 -1.55 4.91 41.12
CA GLU A 16 -2.48 5.94 41.59
C GLU A 16 -3.42 6.41 40.46
N ILE A 17 -2.88 6.62 39.25
CA ILE A 17 -3.67 6.96 38.06
C ILE A 17 -4.62 5.81 37.67
N ALA A 18 -4.18 4.56 37.78
CA ALA A 18 -5.01 3.39 37.48
C ALA A 18 -6.26 3.27 38.38
N ARG A 19 -6.21 3.81 39.60
CA ARG A 19 -7.35 3.80 40.54
C ARG A 19 -8.36 4.94 40.31
N LEU A 20 -7.97 5.96 39.54
CA LEU A 20 -8.80 7.13 39.22
C LEU A 20 -9.55 6.98 37.89
N LEU A 21 -9.25 5.93 37.12
CA LEU A 21 -9.93 5.63 35.86
C LEU A 21 -11.24 4.87 36.16
N PRO A 22 -12.39 5.30 35.61
CA PRO A 22 -13.60 4.49 35.65
C PRO A 22 -13.33 3.15 34.97
N ALA A 23 -13.88 2.06 35.54
CA ALA A 23 -13.80 0.75 34.93
C ALA A 23 -14.31 0.85 33.48
N PRO A 24 -13.56 0.35 32.49
CA PRO A 24 -14.00 0.37 31.10
C PRO A 24 -15.35 -0.35 31.00
N ASP A 25 -16.32 0.27 30.32
CA ASP A 25 -17.58 -0.39 30.01
C ASP A 25 -17.27 -1.68 29.23
N ASP A 26 -17.56 -2.81 29.89
CA ASP A 26 -17.50 -4.14 29.30
C ASP A 26 -18.52 -4.19 28.16
N ARG A 27 -18.06 -3.95 26.93
CA ARG A 27 -18.72 -4.55 25.78
C ARG A 27 -18.44 -6.04 25.88
N ASP A 28 -19.38 -6.77 26.48
CA ASP A 28 -19.36 -8.22 26.69
C ASP A 28 -19.01 -8.96 25.38
N LEU A 29 -17.71 -9.16 25.15
CA LEU A 29 -17.22 -10.17 24.23
C LEU A 29 -17.57 -11.51 24.86
N THR A 30 -18.30 -12.35 24.14
CA THR A 30 -18.62 -13.69 24.66
C THR A 30 -17.32 -14.38 25.11
N ARG A 31 -17.35 -15.09 26.24
CA ARG A 31 -16.15 -15.68 26.86
C ARG A 31 -15.30 -16.51 25.87
N GLU A 32 -15.94 -17.11 24.87
CA GLU A 32 -15.29 -17.83 23.77
C GLU A 32 -14.58 -16.94 22.74
N GLN A 33 -15.07 -15.75 22.45
CA GLN A 33 -14.40 -14.77 21.58
C GLN A 33 -13.18 -14.17 22.27
N HIS A 34 -13.30 -13.86 23.56
CA HIS A 34 -12.18 -13.36 24.35
C HIS A 34 -11.07 -14.41 24.49
N LEU A 35 -11.43 -15.69 24.73
CA LEU A 35 -10.47 -16.78 24.76
C LEU A 35 -9.79 -17.01 23.41
N ARG A 36 -10.53 -16.95 22.28
CA ARG A 36 -9.94 -17.08 20.95
C ARG A 36 -9.00 -15.93 20.58
N HIS A 37 -9.37 -14.70 20.91
CA HIS A 37 -8.52 -13.54 20.65
C HIS A 37 -7.24 -13.58 21.49
N LYS A 38 -7.36 -14.01 22.75
CA LYS A 38 -6.23 -14.26 23.63
C LYS A 38 -5.34 -15.41 23.12
N GLU A 39 -5.91 -16.51 22.63
CA GLU A 39 -5.15 -17.64 22.08
C GLU A 39 -4.33 -17.22 20.86
N LEU A 40 -4.91 -16.41 19.97
CA LEU A 40 -4.26 -15.91 18.76
C LEU A 40 -3.12 -14.93 19.09
N LEU A 41 -3.32 -14.03 20.05
CA LEU A 41 -2.28 -13.11 20.53
C LEU A 41 -1.14 -13.87 21.23
N MET A 42 -1.46 -14.88 22.04
CA MET A 42 -0.46 -15.70 22.74
C MET A 42 0.35 -16.54 21.74
N GLN A 43 -0.28 -17.10 20.72
CA GLN A 43 0.44 -17.81 19.65
C GLN A 43 1.39 -16.90 18.87
N HIS A 44 1.03 -15.64 18.63
CA HIS A 44 1.92 -14.67 17.98
C HIS A 44 3.14 -14.35 18.85
N ILE A 45 2.92 -14.14 20.15
CA ILE A 45 3.98 -13.84 21.13
C ILE A 45 4.97 -15.00 21.30
N ASP A 46 4.48 -16.24 21.33
CA ASP A 46 5.34 -17.41 21.49
C ASP A 46 6.15 -17.71 20.21
N HIS A 47 5.57 -17.40 19.05
CA HIS A 47 6.27 -17.49 17.76
C HIS A 47 7.41 -16.47 17.66
N ASP A 48 7.18 -15.22 18.11
CA ASP A 48 8.20 -14.17 18.13
C ASP A 48 9.33 -14.46 19.13
N ARG A 49 9.01 -15.08 20.27
CA ARG A 49 10.01 -15.51 21.26
C ARG A 49 10.86 -16.66 20.76
N ALA A 50 10.26 -17.63 20.06
CA ALA A 50 10.98 -18.75 19.45
C ALA A 50 11.90 -18.28 18.30
N ALA A 51 11.44 -17.33 17.47
CA ALA A 51 12.25 -16.72 16.43
C ALA A 51 13.43 -15.92 17.00
N SER A 52 13.23 -15.23 18.13
CA SER A 52 14.26 -14.43 18.80
C SER A 52 15.31 -15.29 19.53
N THR A 53 14.93 -16.46 20.04
CA THR A 53 15.88 -17.39 20.69
C THR A 53 16.69 -18.20 19.68
N ALA A 54 16.12 -18.52 18.52
CA ALA A 54 16.85 -19.16 17.42
C ALA A 54 17.92 -18.24 16.80
N ALA A 55 17.76 -16.92 16.90
CA ALA A 55 18.74 -15.93 16.42
C ALA A 55 19.93 -15.69 17.38
N ALA A 56 19.92 -16.28 18.58
CA ALA A 56 20.88 -15.97 19.65
C ALA A 56 21.94 -17.07 19.93
N GLU A 57 22.12 -18.08 19.08
CA GLU A 57 23.23 -19.03 19.22
C GLU A 57 24.54 -18.50 18.57
N PRO A 58 25.69 -18.50 19.28
CA PRO A 58 26.94 -17.97 18.73
C PRO A 58 27.72 -19.03 17.93
N ALA A 59 27.73 -18.91 16.60
CA ALA A 59 28.57 -19.74 15.72
C ALA A 59 30.01 -19.19 15.58
N ARG A 60 31.00 -20.09 15.73
CA ARG A 60 32.45 -19.82 15.71
C ARG A 60 32.99 -19.37 14.34
N ARG A 61 33.97 -18.46 14.38
CA ARG A 61 34.60 -17.71 13.27
C ARG A 61 35.54 -18.54 12.37
N THR A 62 35.49 -18.31 11.04
CA THR A 62 36.67 -18.25 10.14
C THR A 62 36.46 -17.22 9.01
N PRO A 63 37.51 -16.57 8.44
CA PRO A 63 37.34 -15.39 7.60
C PRO A 63 37.55 -15.67 6.10
N ARG A 64 36.55 -15.35 5.27
CA ARG A 64 36.76 -15.05 3.84
C ARG A 64 35.88 -13.87 3.42
N ARG A 65 36.51 -12.91 2.74
CA ARG A 65 35.93 -11.66 2.27
C ARG A 65 34.97 -11.89 1.09
N ARG A 66 33.74 -11.38 1.19
CA ARG A 66 32.85 -10.91 0.09
C ARG A 66 31.56 -10.27 0.69
N PRO A 67 30.81 -9.49 -0.09
CA PRO A 67 30.17 -8.25 0.36
C PRO A 67 28.93 -8.48 1.22
N VAL A 68 28.74 -7.56 2.17
CA VAL A 68 27.62 -7.54 3.11
C VAL A 68 26.35 -7.16 2.36
N LEU A 69 25.51 -8.15 2.07
CA LEU A 69 24.10 -7.97 1.78
C LEU A 69 23.41 -7.72 3.12
N ILE A 70 23.06 -6.47 3.40
CA ILE A 70 22.17 -6.12 4.51
C ILE A 70 20.76 -6.47 4.05
N ALA A 71 20.32 -7.69 4.38
CA ALA A 71 18.95 -8.12 4.23
C ALA A 71 18.11 -7.50 5.36
N SER A 72 17.48 -6.36 5.07
CA SER A 72 16.37 -5.84 5.86
C SER A 72 15.15 -6.73 5.62
N ALA A 73 14.79 -7.52 6.64
CA ALA A 73 13.64 -8.41 6.63
C ALA A 73 12.35 -7.57 6.66
N ALA A 74 11.74 -7.37 5.49
CA ALA A 74 10.36 -6.91 5.37
C ALA A 74 9.46 -8.16 5.35
N ALA A 75 8.75 -8.38 6.45
CA ALA A 75 7.75 -9.43 6.56
C ALA A 75 6.48 -9.00 5.82
N LEU A 76 6.26 -9.57 4.63
CA LEU A 76 4.90 -9.87 4.19
C LEU A 76 4.78 -11.39 4.15
N ALA A 77 3.95 -11.89 5.07
CA ALA A 77 3.63 -13.28 5.22
C ALA A 77 3.08 -13.85 3.90
N LEU A 78 3.71 -14.94 3.42
CA LEU A 78 3.06 -16.17 2.93
C LEU A 78 4.14 -17.20 2.55
N ALA A 79 4.61 -17.91 3.56
CA ALA A 79 5.35 -19.16 3.41
C ALA A 79 4.35 -20.31 3.18
N GLY A 80 4.56 -21.05 2.09
CA GLY A 80 3.87 -22.30 1.79
C GLY A 80 4.78 -23.14 0.91
N ALA A 81 5.67 -23.89 1.54
CA ALA A 81 6.50 -24.88 0.88
C ALA A 81 5.66 -26.13 0.60
N LEU A 82 5.54 -26.53 -0.66
CA LEU A 82 5.28 -27.92 -1.04
C LEU A 82 6.13 -28.28 -2.26
N THR A 83 7.18 -29.06 -1.99
CA THR A 83 7.84 -29.94 -2.95
C THR A 83 6.94 -31.14 -3.22
N ALA A 84 6.49 -31.30 -4.47
CA ALA A 84 6.16 -32.60 -5.05
C ALA A 84 6.21 -32.46 -6.58
N GLY A 85 7.19 -33.10 -7.21
CA GLY A 85 7.16 -33.35 -8.64
C GLY A 85 6.16 -34.46 -8.95
N ILE A 86 5.59 -34.42 -10.17
CA ILE A 86 5.29 -35.60 -10.98
C ILE A 86 5.16 -35.18 -12.45
N ALA A 87 5.72 -36.07 -13.26
CA ALA A 87 5.81 -36.26 -14.70
C ALA A 87 4.86 -35.51 -15.66
N MET A 88 5.50 -35.01 -16.72
CA MET A 88 4.90 -34.76 -18.02
C MET A 88 4.39 -36.08 -18.63
N THR A 89 3.10 -36.14 -18.98
CA THR A 89 2.65 -36.94 -20.12
C THR A 89 1.70 -36.08 -20.92
N GLY A 90 2.13 -35.74 -22.14
CA GLY A 90 1.30 -35.07 -23.12
C GLY A 90 0.44 -36.09 -23.85
N THR A 91 -0.80 -35.71 -24.16
CA THR A 91 -1.56 -36.20 -25.30
C THR A 91 -2.58 -35.14 -25.73
N ASP A 92 -2.62 -34.93 -27.02
CA ASP A 92 -3.41 -33.95 -27.78
C ASP A 92 -4.94 -34.12 -27.67
N GLY A 93 -5.68 -33.05 -27.97
CA GLY A 93 -6.99 -33.20 -28.63
C GLY A 93 -8.13 -32.21 -28.31
N ARG A 94 -8.19 -31.12 -29.08
CA ARG A 94 -9.38 -30.51 -29.73
C ARG A 94 -10.56 -29.91 -28.91
N THR A 95 -10.59 -28.56 -28.95
CA THR A 95 -11.69 -27.64 -29.36
C THR A 95 -13.08 -27.66 -28.72
N HIS A 96 -13.45 -26.58 -28.00
CA HIS A 96 -14.52 -25.58 -28.29
C HIS A 96 -15.07 -24.95 -26.99
N GLY A 97 -15.17 -23.62 -26.96
CA GLY A 97 -15.94 -22.91 -25.93
C GLY A 97 -15.47 -21.46 -25.78
N GLY A 98 -16.29 -20.52 -26.26
CA GLY A 98 -15.89 -19.15 -26.55
C GLY A 98 -15.31 -18.38 -25.36
N THR A 99 -14.09 -17.90 -25.53
CA THR A 99 -13.57 -16.81 -24.73
C THR A 99 -13.89 -15.53 -25.47
N THR A 100 -14.79 -14.72 -24.93
CA THR A 100 -14.87 -13.29 -25.25
C THR A 100 -13.51 -12.71 -24.89
N THR A 101 -12.60 -12.70 -25.86
CA THR A 101 -11.31 -12.05 -25.73
C THR A 101 -11.65 -10.57 -25.70
N ALA A 102 -11.64 -9.98 -24.50
CA ALA A 102 -11.80 -8.54 -24.33
C ALA A 102 -10.94 -7.85 -25.39
N ALA A 103 -11.58 -7.10 -26.27
CA ALA A 103 -10.95 -6.53 -27.45
C ALA A 103 -9.76 -5.69 -27.00
N THR A 104 -8.55 -6.23 -27.18
CA THR A 104 -7.33 -5.50 -26.87
C THR A 104 -7.16 -4.48 -27.98
N ASP A 105 -7.55 -3.23 -27.72
CA ASP A 105 -7.27 -2.12 -28.63
C ASP A 105 -5.77 -2.09 -28.90
N THR A 106 -5.41 -2.28 -30.17
CA THR A 106 -4.03 -2.41 -30.66
C THR A 106 -3.27 -1.09 -30.55
N ARG A 107 -3.91 0.00 -30.12
CA ARG A 107 -3.24 1.27 -29.81
C ARG A 107 -2.31 1.10 -28.60
N PRO A 108 -1.01 1.47 -28.72
CA PRO A 108 -0.03 1.23 -27.66
C PRO A 108 -0.45 1.87 -26.33
N ALA A 109 -0.33 1.12 -25.22
CA ALA A 109 -0.52 1.63 -23.88
C ALA A 109 0.36 2.86 -23.61
N ALA A 110 1.59 2.83 -24.14
CA ALA A 110 2.53 3.96 -24.11
C ALA A 110 1.92 5.24 -24.68
N ALA A 111 1.20 5.17 -25.81
CA ALA A 111 0.59 6.36 -26.40
C ALA A 111 -0.51 6.96 -25.51
N LEU A 112 -1.27 6.12 -24.78
CA LEU A 112 -2.24 6.58 -23.79
C LEU A 112 -1.53 7.19 -22.57
N LEU A 113 -0.55 6.50 -22.00
CA LEU A 113 0.25 6.99 -20.87
C LEU A 113 0.98 8.30 -21.18
N HIS A 114 1.46 8.50 -22.40
CA HIS A 114 2.03 9.78 -22.83
C HIS A 114 0.99 10.92 -22.87
N ARG A 115 -0.26 10.64 -23.26
CA ARG A 115 -1.34 11.64 -23.20
C ARG A 115 -1.71 11.97 -21.76
N ILE A 116 -1.85 10.95 -20.90
CA ILE A 116 -2.10 11.11 -19.46
C ILE A 116 -0.97 11.93 -18.83
N SER A 117 0.29 11.60 -19.15
CA SER A 117 1.47 12.36 -18.71
C SER A 117 1.42 13.83 -19.13
N ALA A 118 1.04 14.11 -20.39
CA ALA A 118 0.93 15.47 -20.89
C ALA A 118 -0.21 16.27 -20.23
N ALA A 119 -1.31 15.60 -19.86
CA ALA A 119 -2.40 16.21 -19.10
C ALA A 119 -1.96 16.51 -17.66
N ALA A 120 -1.38 15.53 -16.97
CA ALA A 120 -0.88 15.68 -15.60
C ALA A 120 0.14 16.81 -15.47
N ALA A 121 1.01 17.00 -16.45
CA ALA A 121 2.01 18.07 -16.46
C ALA A 121 1.41 19.49 -16.52
N ARG A 122 0.14 19.64 -16.90
CA ARG A 122 -0.56 20.93 -17.00
C ARG A 122 -1.32 21.30 -15.74
N HIS A 123 -1.39 20.40 -14.76
CA HIS A 123 -2.04 20.70 -13.49
C HIS A 123 -1.23 21.75 -12.73
N ASP A 124 -1.94 22.59 -11.97
CA ASP A 124 -1.31 23.60 -11.14
C ASP A 124 -0.45 22.94 -10.07
N THR A 125 0.73 23.53 -9.82
CA THR A 125 1.59 23.06 -8.74
C THR A 125 1.09 23.65 -7.43
N LEU A 126 0.64 22.77 -6.54
CA LEU A 126 0.30 23.15 -5.18
C LEU A 126 1.56 23.26 -4.33
N THR A 127 1.54 24.16 -3.35
CA THR A 127 2.58 24.21 -2.31
C THR A 127 2.02 23.55 -1.07
N VAL A 128 2.63 22.45 -0.65
CA VAL A 128 2.32 21.73 0.58
C VAL A 128 3.42 22.04 1.59
N ARG A 129 3.05 22.61 2.73
CA ARG A 129 4.03 22.93 3.79
C ARG A 129 4.33 21.70 4.64
N ASP A 130 5.51 21.71 5.24
CA ASP A 130 6.00 20.63 6.11
C ASP A 130 5.12 20.42 7.37
N ASP A 131 4.37 21.44 7.80
CA ASP A 131 3.49 21.41 8.98
C ASP A 131 2.03 21.01 8.65
N GLN A 132 1.75 20.64 7.40
CA GLN A 132 0.41 20.29 6.93
C GLN A 132 0.23 18.77 6.75
N PHE A 133 -1.01 18.40 6.42
CA PHE A 133 -1.40 17.05 6.09
C PHE A 133 -1.91 16.97 4.66
N VAL A 134 -1.55 15.92 3.95
CA VAL A 134 -2.23 15.52 2.72
C VAL A 134 -3.43 14.67 3.11
N TYR A 135 -4.62 15.17 2.77
CA TYR A 135 -5.87 14.46 2.92
C TYR A 135 -6.18 13.68 1.64
N THR A 136 -6.51 12.40 1.77
CA THR A 136 -7.07 11.57 0.71
C THR A 136 -8.37 10.96 1.20
N ARG A 137 -9.38 10.90 0.32
CA ARG A 137 -10.58 10.12 0.55
C ARG A 137 -10.84 9.21 -0.62
N GLU A 138 -11.09 7.96 -0.32
CA GLU A 138 -11.29 6.91 -1.30
C GLU A 138 -12.36 5.90 -0.84
N LYS A 139 -12.81 5.07 -1.78
CA LYS A 139 -13.46 3.81 -1.45
C LYS A 139 -12.49 2.67 -1.64
N ILE A 140 -12.39 1.80 -0.65
CA ILE A 140 -11.55 0.60 -0.72
C ILE A 140 -12.39 -0.67 -0.66
N ARG A 141 -11.91 -1.73 -1.29
CA ARG A 141 -12.43 -3.10 -1.11
C ARG A 141 -11.28 -4.08 -1.27
N GLY A 142 -11.00 -4.85 -0.22
CA GLY A 142 -9.94 -5.86 -0.21
C GLY A 142 -10.49 -7.27 -0.01
N ALA A 143 -9.68 -8.26 -0.38
CA ALA A 143 -9.87 -9.63 0.07
C ALA A 143 -8.99 -9.91 1.30
N ASP A 144 -9.59 -10.48 2.34
CA ASP A 144 -8.86 -11.13 3.41
C ASP A 144 -8.36 -12.50 2.91
N LEU A 145 -7.06 -12.76 3.12
CA LEU A 145 -6.38 -14.00 2.71
C LEU A 145 -5.97 -14.87 3.92
N THR A 146 -6.28 -14.47 5.15
CA THR A 146 -5.86 -15.16 6.38
C THR A 146 -6.36 -16.60 6.47
N SER A 147 -7.51 -16.89 5.87
CA SER A 147 -8.07 -18.24 5.76
C SER A 147 -7.36 -19.15 4.74
N GLY A 148 -6.42 -18.61 3.96
CA GLY A 148 -5.84 -19.26 2.78
C GLY A 148 -6.72 -19.15 1.52
N LYS A 149 -7.93 -18.59 1.64
CA LYS A 149 -8.83 -18.22 0.55
C LYS A 149 -9.09 -16.71 0.57
N ALA A 150 -9.33 -16.14 -0.60
CA ALA A 150 -9.75 -14.76 -0.77
C ALA A 150 -11.21 -14.60 -0.36
N VAL A 151 -11.42 -13.93 0.77
CA VAL A 151 -12.73 -13.54 1.26
C VAL A 151 -12.87 -12.03 1.04
N VAL A 152 -13.62 -11.64 0.01
CA VAL A 152 -13.80 -10.23 -0.35
C VAL A 152 -14.68 -9.54 0.69
N GLY A 153 -14.12 -8.51 1.33
CA GLY A 153 -14.83 -7.67 2.30
C GLY A 153 -15.84 -6.71 1.67
N PRO A 154 -16.58 -5.95 2.50
CA PRO A 154 -17.47 -4.90 2.02
C PRO A 154 -16.67 -3.75 1.34
N LEU A 155 -17.40 -2.82 0.72
CA LEU A 155 -16.80 -1.56 0.27
C LEU A 155 -16.79 -0.59 1.46
N GLU A 156 -15.63 -0.02 1.75
CA GLU A 156 -15.41 0.84 2.92
C GLU A 156 -15.09 2.27 2.46
N ASP A 157 -15.56 3.28 3.19
CA ASP A 157 -15.08 4.68 3.04
C ASP A 157 -13.81 4.85 3.86
N GLU A 158 -12.72 5.25 3.21
CA GLU A 158 -11.47 5.58 3.90
C GLU A 158 -11.11 7.05 3.68
N GLU A 159 -10.81 7.73 4.79
CA GLU A 159 -10.22 9.06 4.81
C GLU A 159 -8.84 8.98 5.49
N THR A 160 -7.79 9.45 4.86
CA THR A 160 -6.44 9.50 5.45
C THR A 160 -5.92 10.93 5.52
N TRP A 161 -5.11 11.22 6.55
CA TRP A 161 -4.41 12.48 6.75
C TRP A 161 -2.94 12.20 6.99
N LEU A 162 -2.13 12.24 5.95
CA LEU A 162 -0.70 11.91 6.01
C LEU A 162 0.14 13.16 6.32
N ALA A 163 0.91 13.12 7.41
CA ALA A 163 1.78 14.20 7.84
C ALA A 163 2.91 14.46 6.85
N GLN A 164 3.16 15.73 6.56
CA GLN A 164 4.14 16.18 5.58
C GLN A 164 5.49 16.56 6.19
N GLU A 165 5.65 16.35 7.51
CA GLU A 165 6.88 16.68 8.22
C GLU A 165 8.08 15.96 7.60
N PRO A 166 9.25 16.63 7.54
CA PRO A 166 10.39 16.15 6.78
C PRO A 166 11.15 15.02 7.46
N GLY A 167 11.12 14.98 8.80
CA GLY A 167 11.86 14.02 9.62
C GLY A 167 11.15 12.66 9.70
N PRO A 168 11.83 11.62 10.21
CA PRO A 168 11.18 10.37 10.58
C PRO A 168 10.06 10.60 11.60
N LEU A 169 8.95 9.86 11.47
CA LEU A 169 7.80 9.99 12.37
C LEU A 169 7.37 8.63 12.91
N HIS A 170 7.04 8.54 14.21
CA HIS A 170 6.37 7.37 14.78
C HIS A 170 4.85 7.41 14.57
N ARG A 171 4.28 8.60 14.43
CA ARG A 171 2.88 8.82 14.06
C ARG A 171 2.84 9.48 12.69
N LEU A 172 2.41 8.73 11.70
CA LEU A 172 2.41 9.14 10.29
C LEU A 172 1.20 10.00 9.95
N GLY A 173 0.11 9.87 10.72
CA GLY A 173 -1.14 10.53 10.41
C GLY A 173 -2.34 9.94 11.13
N LEU A 174 -3.51 10.14 10.55
CA LEU A 174 -4.76 9.49 10.94
C LEU A 174 -5.35 8.77 9.73
N SER A 175 -6.02 7.64 9.96
CA SER A 175 -6.96 7.04 9.02
C SER A 175 -8.32 6.97 9.69
N ARG A 176 -9.37 7.17 8.91
CA ARG A 176 -10.75 6.96 9.32
C ARG A 176 -11.40 6.02 8.33
N VAL A 177 -11.84 4.86 8.81
CA VAL A 177 -12.53 3.84 8.02
C VAL A 177 -13.93 3.65 8.58
N ASP A 178 -14.96 3.85 7.76
CA ASP A 178 -16.38 3.71 8.13
C ASP A 178 -16.78 4.39 9.46
N GLY A 179 -16.14 5.52 9.76
CA GLY A 179 -16.41 6.36 10.94
C GLY A 179 -15.49 6.11 12.14
N GLU A 180 -14.75 5.01 12.16
CA GLU A 180 -13.73 4.75 13.19
C GLU A 180 -12.43 5.44 12.81
N THR A 181 -11.88 6.28 13.70
CA THR A 181 -10.63 7.01 13.46
C THR A 181 -9.49 6.40 14.28
N LEU A 182 -8.44 5.96 13.60
CA LEU A 182 -7.27 5.34 14.19
C LEU A 182 -6.00 6.10 13.79
N PRO A 183 -4.97 6.10 14.66
CA PRO A 183 -3.67 6.64 14.27
C PRO A 183 -2.99 5.75 13.23
N LEU A 184 -2.43 6.37 12.19
CA LEU A 184 -1.45 5.71 11.33
C LEU A 184 -0.09 5.81 12.01
N ASN A 185 0.47 4.68 12.40
CA ASN A 185 1.76 4.61 13.10
C ASN A 185 2.85 4.01 12.20
N ALA A 186 4.09 4.26 12.57
CA ALA A 186 5.24 3.59 11.98
C ALA A 186 5.12 2.07 12.12
N GLU A 187 5.71 1.35 11.16
CA GLU A 187 5.72 -0.11 11.18
C GLU A 187 6.46 -0.64 12.40
N LEU A 188 6.06 -1.84 12.85
CA LEU A 188 6.72 -2.50 13.97
C LEU A 188 8.18 -2.79 13.61
N GLY A 189 9.11 -2.16 14.33
CA GLY A 189 10.55 -2.23 14.06
C GLY A 189 11.20 -0.90 13.69
N ASP A 190 10.41 0.11 13.32
CA ASP A 190 10.90 1.48 13.06
C ASP A 190 11.13 2.24 14.37
N THR A 191 12.19 1.87 15.10
CA THR A 191 12.50 2.50 16.41
C THR A 191 12.82 3.98 16.30
N GLU A 192 13.38 4.42 15.17
CA GLU A 192 13.71 5.82 14.88
C GLU A 192 12.57 6.57 14.17
N GLY A 193 11.45 5.90 13.90
CA GLY A 193 10.33 6.42 13.11
C GLY A 193 10.52 6.21 11.61
N THR A 194 9.42 6.32 10.86
CA THR A 194 9.41 6.08 9.41
C THR A 194 9.84 7.35 8.65
N PRO A 195 10.95 7.32 7.89
CA PRO A 195 11.39 8.47 7.09
C PRO A 195 10.46 8.70 5.87
N ALA A 196 10.57 9.86 5.23
CA ALA A 196 9.88 10.10 3.97
C ALA A 196 10.34 9.09 2.90
N GLY A 197 9.40 8.47 2.19
CA GLY A 197 9.66 7.35 1.30
C GLY A 197 8.39 6.67 0.80
N PHE A 198 8.48 5.44 0.28
CA PHE A 198 7.30 4.70 -0.18
C PHE A 198 6.28 4.42 0.92
N GLY A 199 6.72 4.13 2.15
CA GLY A 199 5.83 3.93 3.31
C GLY A 199 5.33 5.25 3.93
N ARG A 200 5.88 6.40 3.53
CA ARG A 200 5.45 7.73 3.99
C ARG A 200 5.70 8.77 2.90
N PRO A 201 4.92 8.77 1.81
CA PRO A 201 5.18 9.65 0.68
C PRO A 201 4.80 11.10 1.06
N THR A 202 5.81 11.95 1.28
CA THR A 202 5.58 13.39 1.44
C THR A 202 5.64 14.09 0.08
N TYR A 203 4.90 15.18 -0.07
CA TYR A 203 4.88 15.98 -1.30
C TYR A 203 6.29 16.47 -1.68
N ARG A 204 7.10 16.84 -0.67
CA ARG A 204 8.50 17.23 -0.85
C ARG A 204 9.38 16.08 -1.34
N TRP A 205 9.20 14.88 -0.80
CA TRP A 205 9.93 13.69 -1.26
C TRP A 205 9.48 13.26 -2.66
N LEU A 206 8.18 13.30 -2.97
CA LEU A 206 7.67 13.07 -4.33
C LEU A 206 8.28 14.08 -5.33
N GLY A 207 8.45 15.33 -4.91
CA GLY A 207 9.07 16.38 -5.72
C GLY A 207 10.58 16.21 -5.94
N SER A 208 11.25 15.37 -5.14
CA SER A 208 12.69 15.11 -5.27
C SER A 208 13.00 13.88 -6.13
N LEU A 209 11.99 13.10 -6.51
CA LEU A 209 12.16 11.95 -7.39
C LEU A 209 12.71 12.36 -8.77
N PRO A 210 13.53 11.52 -9.43
CA PRO A 210 13.95 11.78 -10.79
C PRO A 210 12.75 11.99 -11.73
N THR A 211 12.87 12.93 -12.66
CA THR A 211 11.80 13.21 -13.66
C THR A 211 12.13 12.69 -15.05
N ASP A 212 13.36 12.22 -15.26
CA ASP A 212 13.72 11.43 -16.43
C ASP A 212 13.11 10.02 -16.30
N PRO A 213 12.32 9.53 -17.28
CA PRO A 213 11.58 8.28 -17.16
C PRO A 213 12.47 7.06 -16.87
N GLY A 214 13.60 6.93 -17.56
CA GLY A 214 14.53 5.82 -17.37
C GLY A 214 15.18 5.84 -15.99
N ARG A 215 15.70 7.00 -15.56
CA ARG A 215 16.30 7.14 -14.21
C ARG A 215 15.28 6.95 -13.09
N LEU A 216 14.04 7.41 -13.30
CA LEU A 216 12.97 7.21 -12.34
C LEU A 216 12.63 5.72 -12.24
N LEU A 217 12.54 5.04 -13.38
CA LEU A 217 12.26 3.62 -13.45
C LEU A 217 13.37 2.81 -12.78
N ASP A 218 14.64 3.12 -13.03
CA ASP A 218 15.79 2.53 -12.34
C ASP A 218 15.71 2.73 -10.81
N TYR A 219 15.35 3.95 -10.37
CA TYR A 219 15.15 4.24 -8.96
C TYR A 219 14.04 3.38 -8.34
N LEU A 220 12.89 3.26 -9.02
CA LEU A 220 11.77 2.43 -8.57
C LEU A 220 12.17 0.94 -8.51
N TYR A 221 12.83 0.42 -9.56
CA TYR A 221 13.38 -0.94 -9.57
C TYR A 221 14.46 -1.19 -8.54
N ALA A 222 15.14 -0.17 -8.02
CA ALA A 222 16.12 -0.35 -6.95
C ALA A 222 15.45 -0.33 -5.56
N LYS A 223 14.33 0.39 -5.41
CA LYS A 223 13.74 0.70 -4.10
C LYS A 223 12.47 -0.07 -3.78
N THR A 224 11.72 -0.54 -4.76
CA THR A 224 10.53 -1.37 -4.50
C THR A 224 10.97 -2.66 -3.82
N PRO A 225 10.36 -3.11 -2.72
CA PRO A 225 10.75 -4.38 -2.10
C PRO A 225 10.66 -5.55 -3.09
N GLU A 226 11.60 -6.48 -3.01
CA GLU A 226 11.49 -7.74 -3.73
C GLU A 226 10.56 -8.67 -2.96
N ALA A 227 9.59 -9.27 -3.65
CA ALA A 227 8.73 -10.30 -3.10
C ALA A 227 9.00 -11.61 -3.83
N GLU A 228 9.20 -12.69 -3.07
CA GLU A 228 9.40 -14.02 -3.66
C GLU A 228 8.22 -14.37 -4.58
N ARG A 229 8.54 -14.92 -5.77
CA ARG A 229 7.58 -15.38 -6.78
C ARG A 229 6.76 -14.31 -7.49
N ARG A 230 6.87 -13.03 -7.14
CA ARG A 230 6.26 -11.92 -7.90
C ARG A 230 7.16 -11.50 -9.06
N GLN A 231 6.57 -11.09 -10.18
CA GLN A 231 7.34 -10.45 -11.25
C GLN A 231 7.79 -9.06 -10.80
N ARG A 232 9.07 -8.74 -11.06
CA ARG A 232 9.66 -7.46 -10.64
C ARG A 232 8.90 -6.28 -11.23
N ASP A 233 8.60 -6.31 -12.52
CA ASP A 233 7.88 -5.21 -13.17
C ASP A 233 6.42 -5.11 -12.71
N GLN A 234 5.82 -6.19 -12.19
CA GLN A 234 4.51 -6.09 -11.54
C GLN A 234 4.60 -5.28 -10.25
N ALA A 235 5.58 -5.58 -9.40
CA ALA A 235 5.77 -4.87 -8.14
C ALA A 235 6.02 -3.38 -8.38
N VAL A 236 6.86 -3.04 -9.38
CA VAL A 236 7.12 -1.65 -9.75
C VAL A 236 5.88 -0.98 -10.34
N PHE A 237 5.14 -1.67 -11.21
CA PHE A 237 3.86 -1.15 -11.73
C PHE A 237 2.92 -0.82 -10.56
N GLU A 238 2.67 -1.73 -9.64
CA GLU A 238 1.80 -1.45 -8.49
C GLU A 238 2.33 -0.34 -7.57
N GLN A 239 3.64 -0.26 -7.35
CA GLN A 239 4.25 0.82 -6.59
C GLN A 239 3.97 2.19 -7.22
N ILE A 240 4.05 2.31 -8.55
CA ILE A 240 3.69 3.54 -9.26
C ILE A 240 2.21 3.87 -9.03
N GLY A 241 1.33 2.88 -9.14
CA GLY A 241 -0.11 3.06 -8.92
C GLY A 241 -0.45 3.55 -7.52
N SER A 242 0.20 2.98 -6.51
CA SER A 242 0.06 3.40 -5.11
C SER A 242 0.49 4.86 -4.89
N LEU A 243 1.58 5.31 -5.53
CA LEU A 243 2.01 6.72 -5.45
C LEU A 243 1.06 7.67 -6.19
N LEU A 244 0.38 7.19 -7.24
CA LEU A 244 -0.57 7.98 -8.03
C LEU A 244 -1.93 8.16 -7.33
N GLY A 245 -2.30 7.28 -6.41
CA GLY A 245 -3.51 7.40 -5.57
C GLY A 245 -3.41 8.45 -4.46
N GLY A 246 -2.41 9.33 -4.51
CA GLY A 246 -2.23 10.43 -3.57
C GLY A 246 -2.04 11.77 -4.27
N MET A 247 -1.89 12.83 -3.47
CA MET A 247 -1.54 14.14 -4.00
C MET A 247 -0.10 14.15 -4.53
N MET A 248 0.08 14.51 -5.80
CA MET A 248 1.39 14.44 -6.47
C MET A 248 1.80 15.78 -7.11
N PRO A 249 3.09 16.16 -7.02
CA PRO A 249 3.65 17.18 -7.89
C PRO A 249 3.39 16.88 -9.38
N PRO A 250 2.85 17.84 -10.16
CA PRO A 250 2.47 17.60 -11.56
C PRO A 250 3.58 17.01 -12.45
N ARG A 251 4.82 17.51 -12.26
CA ARG A 251 5.99 17.00 -13.01
C ARG A 251 6.35 15.56 -12.64
N THR A 252 6.22 15.20 -11.37
CA THR A 252 6.47 13.83 -10.89
C THR A 252 5.39 12.87 -11.40
N ALA A 253 4.11 13.25 -11.35
CA ALA A 253 3.02 12.45 -11.94
C ALA A 253 3.30 12.18 -13.43
N ALA A 254 3.63 13.24 -14.19
CA ALA A 254 3.95 13.13 -15.60
C ALA A 254 5.12 12.17 -15.86
N ALA A 255 6.18 12.21 -15.03
CA ALA A 255 7.32 11.32 -15.13
C ALA A 255 6.95 9.86 -14.81
N LEU A 256 6.17 9.63 -13.76
CA LEU A 256 5.70 8.28 -13.38
C LEU A 256 4.85 7.63 -14.47
N TYR A 257 3.97 8.37 -15.13
CA TYR A 257 3.22 7.83 -16.28
C TYR A 257 4.11 7.47 -17.46
N ARG A 258 5.19 8.24 -17.72
CA ARG A 258 6.16 7.89 -18.77
C ARG A 258 6.99 6.68 -18.37
N ALA A 259 7.45 6.60 -17.13
CA ALA A 259 8.17 5.44 -16.61
C ALA A 259 7.31 4.18 -16.69
N ALA A 260 6.02 4.27 -16.34
CA ALA A 260 5.07 3.16 -16.48
C ALA A 260 4.90 2.69 -17.93
N ALA A 261 5.06 3.57 -18.92
CA ALA A 261 4.98 3.20 -20.33
C ALA A 261 6.16 2.35 -20.81
N GLU A 262 7.30 2.41 -20.11
CA GLU A 262 8.50 1.63 -20.40
C GLU A 262 8.52 0.27 -19.69
N ILE A 263 7.55 0.02 -18.79
CA ILE A 263 7.43 -1.24 -18.08
C ILE A 263 6.98 -2.37 -19.03
N PRO A 264 7.73 -3.48 -19.14
CA PRO A 264 7.31 -4.63 -19.94
C PRO A 264 5.94 -5.19 -19.52
N GLY A 265 5.11 -5.48 -20.51
CA GLY A 265 3.80 -6.12 -20.31
C GLY A 265 2.64 -5.15 -20.02
N VAL A 266 2.90 -3.84 -19.92
CA VAL A 266 1.86 -2.82 -19.76
C VAL A 266 1.03 -2.70 -21.04
N ARG A 267 -0.29 -2.83 -20.89
CA ARG A 267 -1.27 -2.81 -22.00
C ARG A 267 -2.40 -1.86 -21.68
N ARG A 268 -3.15 -1.48 -22.72
CA ARG A 268 -4.39 -0.72 -22.59
C ARG A 268 -5.58 -1.67 -22.55
N THR A 269 -6.64 -1.26 -21.87
CA THR A 269 -7.97 -1.87 -21.94
C THR A 269 -9.06 -0.79 -22.05
N LEU A 270 -10.18 -1.13 -22.69
CA LEU A 270 -11.30 -0.21 -22.94
C LEU A 270 -12.44 -0.34 -21.92
N GLU A 271 -12.44 -1.40 -21.13
CA GLU A 271 -13.55 -1.79 -20.25
C GLU A 271 -13.18 -1.63 -18.77
N ALA A 272 -12.19 -0.79 -18.47
CA ALA A 272 -11.74 -0.58 -17.11
C ALA A 272 -12.82 0.08 -16.26
N ARG A 273 -12.96 -0.42 -15.04
CA ARG A 273 -13.88 0.12 -14.04
C ARG A 273 -13.18 0.14 -12.70
N ASP A 274 -13.31 1.23 -11.95
CA ASP A 274 -12.82 1.27 -10.59
C ASP A 274 -13.70 0.43 -9.65
N VAL A 275 -13.37 0.40 -8.35
CA VAL A 275 -14.06 -0.45 -7.38
C VAL A 275 -15.52 -0.06 -7.11
N ILE A 276 -15.91 1.18 -7.46
CA ILE A 276 -17.30 1.67 -7.36
C ILE A 276 -18.05 1.63 -8.70
N GLY A 277 -17.40 1.16 -9.77
CA GLY A 277 -18.01 0.92 -11.07
C GLY A 277 -17.91 2.07 -12.08
N ARG A 278 -17.21 3.17 -11.76
CA ARG A 278 -16.95 4.26 -12.72
C ARG A 278 -16.11 3.70 -13.87
N GLN A 279 -16.62 3.86 -15.10
CA GLN A 279 -15.94 3.41 -16.30
C GLN A 279 -14.89 4.44 -16.73
N GLY A 280 -13.70 3.95 -17.12
CA GLY A 280 -12.60 4.81 -17.54
C GLY A 280 -11.69 4.18 -18.59
N LEU A 281 -10.63 4.91 -18.92
CA LEU A 281 -9.53 4.42 -19.73
C LEU A 281 -8.64 3.52 -18.87
N GLY A 282 -8.36 2.30 -19.34
CA GLY A 282 -7.62 1.32 -18.57
C GLY A 282 -6.16 1.15 -18.97
N ILE A 283 -5.28 1.05 -17.97
CA ILE A 283 -3.90 0.57 -18.13
C ILE A 283 -3.72 -0.67 -17.26
N VAL A 284 -3.29 -1.78 -17.84
CA VAL A 284 -3.18 -3.07 -17.15
C VAL A 284 -1.79 -3.67 -17.24
N ARG A 285 -1.41 -4.42 -16.22
CA ARG A 285 -0.28 -5.35 -16.27
C ARG A 285 -0.67 -6.67 -15.60
N ASP A 286 -0.24 -7.77 -16.21
CA ASP A 286 -0.49 -9.12 -15.72
C ASP A 286 0.80 -9.69 -15.12
N ASP A 287 0.72 -10.19 -13.90
CA ASP A 287 1.71 -11.12 -13.38
C ASP A 287 1.23 -12.53 -13.71
N THR A 288 1.70 -13.06 -14.84
CA THR A 288 1.35 -14.42 -15.29
C THR A 288 1.94 -15.52 -14.41
N ARG A 289 2.95 -15.21 -13.58
CA ARG A 289 3.53 -16.15 -12.63
C ARG A 289 2.63 -16.27 -11.39
N TYR A 290 2.16 -15.14 -10.87
CA TYR A 290 1.28 -15.11 -9.69
C TYR A 290 -0.21 -15.27 -10.06
N GLY A 291 -0.56 -15.08 -11.33
CA GLY A 291 -1.93 -15.22 -11.82
C GLY A 291 -2.84 -14.03 -11.48
N VAL A 292 -2.28 -12.82 -11.39
CA VAL A 292 -3.02 -11.59 -11.10
C VAL A 292 -2.91 -10.57 -12.22
N ARG A 293 -3.92 -9.71 -12.33
CA ARG A 293 -3.89 -8.49 -13.14
C ARG A 293 -4.13 -7.29 -12.23
N THR A 294 -3.32 -6.25 -12.39
CA THR A 294 -3.62 -4.93 -11.86
C THR A 294 -4.08 -4.04 -13.00
N GLU A 295 -5.16 -3.31 -12.77
CA GLU A 295 -5.80 -2.36 -13.69
C GLU A 295 -5.86 -1.00 -13.02
N TRP A 296 -5.32 0.02 -13.70
CA TRP A 296 -5.51 1.43 -13.38
C TRP A 296 -6.63 2.00 -14.22
N VAL A 297 -7.41 2.88 -13.62
CA VAL A 297 -8.59 3.47 -14.25
C VAL A 297 -8.42 4.99 -14.27
N PHE A 298 -8.61 5.60 -15.44
CA PHE A 298 -8.50 7.04 -15.63
C PHE A 298 -9.79 7.63 -16.20
N ASP A 299 -10.14 8.84 -15.79
CA ASP A 299 -11.29 9.55 -16.36
C ASP A 299 -11.03 9.88 -17.83
N PRO A 300 -11.98 9.58 -18.74
CA PRO A 300 -11.77 9.79 -20.18
C PRO A 300 -11.78 11.27 -20.59
N LYS A 301 -12.25 12.19 -19.74
CA LYS A 301 -12.36 13.62 -20.04
C LYS A 301 -11.09 14.37 -19.70
N ASP A 302 -10.55 14.17 -18.50
CA ASP A 302 -9.41 14.93 -17.97
C ASP A 302 -8.18 14.09 -17.64
N TYR A 303 -8.26 12.76 -17.80
CA TYR A 303 -7.19 11.81 -17.46
C TYR A 303 -6.82 11.76 -15.98
N SER A 304 -7.68 12.24 -15.07
CA SER A 304 -7.51 12.04 -13.64
C SER A 304 -7.49 10.55 -13.29
N PHE A 305 -6.66 10.18 -12.31
CA PHE A 305 -6.60 8.81 -11.81
C PHE A 305 -7.83 8.55 -10.94
N LEU A 306 -8.64 7.57 -11.32
CA LEU A 306 -9.88 7.21 -10.64
C LEU A 306 -9.68 6.10 -9.61
N GLY A 307 -8.58 5.35 -9.69
CA GLY A 307 -8.27 4.25 -8.78
C GLY A 307 -7.66 3.05 -9.50
N ALA A 308 -7.48 1.96 -8.75
CA ALA A 308 -6.92 0.73 -9.27
C ALA A 308 -7.67 -0.50 -8.75
N ARG A 309 -7.54 -1.63 -9.46
CA ARG A 309 -8.02 -2.94 -9.02
C ARG A 309 -6.99 -4.01 -9.30
N THR A 310 -6.88 -4.96 -8.40
CA THR A 310 -6.11 -6.19 -8.60
C THR A 310 -7.02 -7.39 -8.43
N PHE A 311 -6.99 -8.31 -9.39
CA PHE A 311 -7.84 -9.51 -9.38
C PHE A 311 -7.13 -10.71 -9.99
N LEU A 312 -7.59 -11.90 -9.65
CA LEU A 312 -7.08 -13.15 -10.22
C LEU A 312 -7.48 -13.26 -11.70
N ILE A 313 -6.56 -13.68 -12.56
CA ILE A 313 -6.83 -13.94 -13.99
C ILE A 313 -6.92 -15.43 -14.34
N ARG A 314 -6.70 -16.29 -13.36
CA ARG A 314 -6.85 -17.74 -13.43
C ARG A 314 -7.17 -18.28 -12.04
N ASP A 315 -7.58 -19.53 -11.97
CA ASP A 315 -7.78 -20.21 -10.69
C ASP A 315 -6.44 -20.36 -9.96
N THR A 316 -6.48 -20.12 -8.65
CA THR A 316 -5.33 -20.25 -7.76
C THR A 316 -5.75 -20.92 -6.45
N SER A 317 -4.79 -21.12 -5.55
CA SER A 317 -5.10 -21.53 -4.18
C SER A 317 -6.04 -20.54 -3.47
N TYR A 318 -6.00 -19.25 -3.82
CA TYR A 318 -6.77 -18.21 -3.15
C TYR A 318 -8.22 -18.09 -3.66
N GLY A 319 -8.50 -18.44 -4.92
CA GLY A 319 -9.83 -18.27 -5.50
C GLY A 319 -9.88 -18.52 -7.00
N GLU A 320 -11.07 -18.36 -7.58
CA GLU A 320 -11.33 -18.51 -9.01
C GLU A 320 -10.90 -17.27 -9.80
N ALA A 321 -10.68 -17.45 -11.10
CA ALA A 321 -10.49 -16.34 -12.04
C ALA A 321 -11.58 -15.26 -11.87
N GLY A 322 -11.18 -14.00 -11.81
CA GLY A 322 -12.07 -12.85 -11.61
C GLY A 322 -12.27 -12.45 -10.14
N THR A 323 -11.77 -13.23 -9.17
CA THR A 323 -11.84 -12.85 -7.75
C THR A 323 -11.03 -11.58 -7.50
N LEU A 324 -11.69 -10.56 -6.93
CA LEU A 324 -11.07 -9.30 -6.55
C LEU A 324 -10.15 -9.53 -5.35
N LEU A 325 -8.91 -9.04 -5.42
CA LEU A 325 -7.95 -9.06 -4.32
C LEU A 325 -7.86 -7.70 -3.64
N SER A 326 -7.87 -6.63 -4.43
CA SER A 326 -7.92 -5.26 -3.91
C SER A 326 -8.54 -4.32 -4.94
N GLY A 327 -9.12 -3.23 -4.46
CA GLY A 327 -9.65 -2.18 -5.30
C GLY A 327 -9.73 -0.86 -4.55
N THR A 328 -9.38 0.23 -5.23
CA THR A 328 -9.49 1.60 -4.75
C THR A 328 -10.31 2.43 -5.74
N ALA A 329 -10.96 3.47 -5.24
CA ALA A 329 -11.58 4.51 -6.04
C ALA A 329 -11.33 5.87 -5.39
N GLU A 330 -10.53 6.70 -6.05
CA GLU A 330 -10.19 8.04 -5.60
C GLU A 330 -11.42 8.96 -5.65
N LEU A 331 -11.71 9.63 -4.54
CA LEU A 331 -12.83 10.54 -4.42
C LEU A 331 -12.39 11.99 -4.23
N ALA A 332 -11.36 12.22 -3.40
CA ALA A 332 -10.85 13.58 -3.14
C ALA A 332 -9.42 13.56 -2.62
N HIS A 333 -8.68 14.62 -2.97
CA HIS A 333 -7.41 14.96 -2.33
C HIS A 333 -7.41 16.43 -1.93
N ALA A 334 -6.73 16.76 -0.83
CA ALA A 334 -6.57 18.14 -0.38
C ALA A 334 -5.35 18.31 0.53
N VAL A 335 -5.04 19.55 0.84
CA VAL A 335 -4.08 19.92 1.89
C VAL A 335 -4.87 20.53 3.04
N VAL A 336 -4.63 20.07 4.26
CA VAL A 336 -5.28 20.60 5.46
C VAL A 336 -4.25 20.89 6.55
N ASP A 337 -4.55 21.87 7.41
CA ASP A 337 -3.63 22.28 8.47
C ASP A 337 -3.65 21.36 9.70
N LYS A 338 -4.67 20.49 9.83
CA LYS A 338 -4.79 19.54 10.95
C LYS A 338 -5.35 18.20 10.48
N ALA A 339 -4.79 17.11 11.00
CA ALA A 339 -5.34 15.77 10.78
C ALA A 339 -6.76 15.67 11.36
N GLY A 340 -7.63 14.91 10.66
CA GLY A 340 -9.01 14.65 11.07
C GLY A 340 -10.03 15.69 10.59
N LEU A 341 -9.58 16.84 10.05
CA LEU A 341 -10.45 17.85 9.43
C LEU A 341 -10.66 17.56 7.94
N ARG A 342 -11.91 17.67 7.48
CA ARG A 342 -12.18 17.66 6.04
C ARG A 342 -11.89 19.04 5.43
N PRO A 343 -11.59 19.13 4.13
CA PRO A 343 -11.31 20.40 3.47
C PRO A 343 -12.45 21.43 3.61
N ALA A 344 -13.71 20.98 3.51
CA ALA A 344 -14.87 21.84 3.68
C ALA A 344 -15.02 22.41 5.11
N ASP A 345 -14.49 21.70 6.12
CA ASP A 345 -14.53 22.14 7.52
C ASP A 345 -13.36 23.06 7.87
N ALA A 346 -12.28 23.03 7.08
CA ALA A 346 -11.10 23.89 7.24
C ALA A 346 -11.34 25.33 6.76
N ASP A 347 -12.14 25.53 5.71
CA ASP A 347 -12.53 26.87 5.24
C ASP A 347 -13.54 27.56 6.18
N GLY A 348 -14.23 26.80 7.04
CA GLY A 348 -15.23 27.31 7.98
C GLY A 348 -14.68 28.01 9.23
N THR A 349 -13.35 28.08 9.41
CA THR A 349 -12.73 28.71 10.61
C THR A 349 -12.14 30.10 10.39
N ARG A 350 -12.44 30.77 9.27
CA ARG A 350 -12.16 32.20 9.06
C ARG A 350 -13.44 33.05 9.01
N THR A 351 -14.17 33.14 10.13
CA THR A 351 -14.99 34.31 10.47
C THR A 351 -15.57 34.17 11.88
N ALA A 352 -14.97 34.87 12.85
CA ALA A 352 -15.59 35.73 13.87
C ALA A 352 -14.53 36.14 14.89
#